data_AF-O44734-F1
#
_entry.id   AF-O44734-F1
#
_cell.length_a   1.000
_cell.length_b   1.000
_cell.length_c   1.000
_cell.angle_alpha   90.00
_cell.angle_beta   90.00
_cell.angle_gamma   90.00
#
_symmetry.space_group_name_H-M   'P 1'
#
loop_
_entity.id
_entity.type
_entity.pdbx_description
1 polymer ?
#
loop_
_entity_poly.entity_id
_entity_poly.type
_entity_poly.pdbx_seq_one_letter_code
_entity_poly.pdbx_strand_id
1 'polypeptide(L)'
;MAPIPKKKKKIVRKSIKKPVVEEDMKMEEEKEMLEPKEESIETDNNEDEAGNLDDSEIKTEESEDDEMETFEDPEQKQKKTGVVFFSTIPPKYNVVRMREYFEKRCPGQVGRIFLARNKHSKNPQYLYSEGWMELKKKKIAKAIAEQIDNTPIGGKNKDPVSSMLWNIRYLSGFKWVHLMEQLQYEKEVEKRRMNVEVAQARRIAAHFEEQIEKGKHLRKLEAKVTASGGKWDKFQRDVQQKKVVKVKKERSKHVNTESSELMNMIFK
;
A
#
# COMPACT_ATOMS: atom_id res chain seq x y z
N MET A 1 17.51 43.12 -27.26
CA MET A 1 16.44 42.08 -27.28
C MET A 1 15.16 42.69 -26.73
N ALA A 2 14.20 43.02 -27.60
CA ALA A 2 12.94 43.66 -27.21
C ALA A 2 11.89 42.58 -26.78
N PRO A 3 11.06 42.83 -25.75
CA PRO A 3 10.07 41.87 -25.29
C PRO A 3 8.77 41.94 -26.10
N ILE A 4 8.23 40.77 -26.45
CA ILE A 4 6.99 40.60 -27.24
C ILE A 4 5.75 40.74 -26.32
N PRO A 5 4.75 41.57 -26.66
CA PRO A 5 3.53 41.71 -25.86
C PRO A 5 2.45 40.65 -26.18
N LYS A 6 1.66 40.33 -25.15
CA LYS A 6 0.70 39.23 -25.02
C LYS A 6 -0.59 39.43 -25.84
N LYS A 7 -1.10 38.38 -26.51
CA LYS A 7 -2.51 38.31 -26.96
C LYS A 7 -3.38 37.56 -25.93
N LYS A 8 -4.29 38.28 -25.25
CA LYS A 8 -5.36 37.68 -24.45
C LYS A 8 -6.58 37.42 -25.33
N LYS A 9 -7.04 36.16 -25.42
CA LYS A 9 -8.30 35.78 -26.09
C LYS A 9 -9.49 36.14 -25.18
N LYS A 10 -10.48 36.83 -25.76
CA LYS A 10 -11.73 37.27 -25.12
C LYS A 10 -12.79 36.19 -25.38
N ILE A 11 -13.28 35.52 -24.34
CA ILE A 11 -14.38 34.55 -24.44
C ILE A 11 -15.70 35.31 -24.20
N VAL A 12 -16.56 35.30 -25.22
CA VAL A 12 -17.91 35.87 -25.18
C VAL A 12 -18.88 34.79 -24.68
N ARG A 13 -19.57 35.04 -23.56
CA ARG A 13 -20.69 34.20 -23.10
C ARG A 13 -22.02 34.85 -23.51
N LYS A 14 -22.78 34.16 -24.35
CA LYS A 14 -24.18 34.50 -24.68
C LYS A 14 -25.06 34.26 -23.45
N SER A 15 -25.85 35.26 -23.10
CA SER A 15 -26.90 35.22 -22.08
C SER A 15 -28.17 34.57 -22.66
N ILE A 16 -28.66 33.52 -22.00
CA ILE A 16 -29.96 32.91 -22.27
C ILE A 16 -30.93 33.41 -21.19
N LYS A 17 -32.02 34.06 -21.62
CA LYS A 17 -33.13 34.54 -20.79
C LYS A 17 -33.96 33.35 -20.31
N LYS A 18 -34.32 33.32 -19.03
CA LYS A 18 -35.30 32.39 -18.44
C LYS A 18 -36.70 33.05 -18.44
N PRO A 19 -37.80 32.30 -18.67
CA PRO A 19 -39.13 32.73 -18.29
C PRO A 19 -39.43 32.34 -16.83
N VAL A 20 -40.27 33.15 -16.20
CA VAL A 20 -40.78 33.05 -14.82
C VAL A 20 -42.10 32.28 -14.87
N VAL A 21 -42.26 31.24 -14.05
CA VAL A 21 -43.56 30.68 -13.65
C VAL A 21 -43.47 30.36 -12.17
N GLU A 22 -44.34 31.00 -11.39
CA GLU A 22 -44.63 30.70 -9.98
C GLU A 22 -45.62 29.54 -9.93
N GLU A 23 -45.37 28.55 -9.07
CA GLU A 23 -46.43 27.73 -8.48
C GLU A 23 -45.95 27.13 -7.16
N ASP A 24 -46.74 27.41 -6.13
CA ASP A 24 -46.59 26.96 -4.75
C ASP A 24 -46.86 25.45 -4.60
N MET A 25 -46.41 24.93 -3.44
CA MET A 25 -47.04 23.88 -2.61
C MET A 25 -46.27 22.56 -2.42
N LYS A 26 -45.95 22.37 -1.13
CA LYS A 26 -46.00 21.16 -0.29
C LYS A 26 -44.77 20.25 -0.23
N MET A 27 -44.19 20.27 0.97
CA MET A 27 -43.29 19.25 1.52
C MET A 27 -44.06 17.94 1.73
N GLU A 28 -43.49 16.83 1.26
CA GLU A 28 -43.73 15.50 1.81
C GLU A 28 -42.36 14.83 2.01
N GLU A 29 -42.17 14.34 3.24
CA GLU A 29 -41.06 13.51 3.65
C GLU A 29 -41.20 12.13 2.99
N GLU A 30 -40.25 11.74 2.14
CA GLU A 30 -40.04 10.33 1.85
C GLU A 30 -38.58 9.94 2.10
N LYS A 31 -38.47 9.00 3.02
CA LYS A 31 -37.28 8.43 3.62
C LYS A 31 -36.93 7.19 2.81
N GLU A 32 -36.12 7.35 1.78
CA GLU A 32 -35.63 6.20 1.00
C GLU A 32 -34.13 5.98 1.23
N MET A 33 -33.83 4.86 1.91
CA MET A 33 -32.52 4.26 2.02
C MET A 33 -32.02 3.92 0.61
N LEU A 34 -31.01 4.65 0.13
CA LEU A 34 -30.27 4.28 -1.07
C LEU A 34 -28.88 3.78 -0.67
N GLU A 35 -28.75 2.46 -0.75
CA GLU A 35 -27.47 1.74 -0.76
C GLU A 35 -26.52 2.40 -1.77
N PRO A 36 -25.22 2.53 -1.47
CA PRO A 36 -24.28 3.02 -2.45
C PRO A 36 -24.11 1.94 -3.53
N LYS A 37 -24.72 2.19 -4.69
CA LYS A 37 -24.43 1.49 -5.94
C LYS A 37 -22.92 1.40 -6.12
N GLU A 38 -22.47 0.20 -6.46
CA GLU A 38 -21.10 -0.11 -6.87
C GLU A 38 -20.76 0.70 -8.12
N GLU A 39 -20.21 1.90 -7.94
CA GLU A 39 -19.48 2.57 -9.00
C GLU A 39 -18.13 1.87 -9.13
N SER A 40 -18.05 1.03 -10.17
CA SER A 40 -16.82 0.55 -10.77
C SER A 40 -15.94 1.73 -11.16
N ILE A 41 -15.09 2.17 -10.24
CA ILE A 41 -13.99 3.06 -10.56
C ILE A 41 -12.95 2.18 -11.24
N GLU A 42 -12.89 2.29 -12.56
CA GLU A 42 -11.71 1.95 -13.36
C GLU A 42 -10.54 2.77 -12.80
N THR A 43 -9.84 2.22 -11.80
CA THR A 43 -8.52 2.71 -11.41
C THR A 43 -7.56 2.30 -12.50
N ASP A 44 -7.25 3.29 -13.33
CA ASP A 44 -6.06 3.40 -14.17
C ASP A 44 -4.87 2.70 -13.48
N ASN A 45 -4.47 1.57 -14.05
CA ASN A 45 -3.34 0.76 -13.63
C ASN A 45 -2.06 1.56 -13.89
N ASN A 46 -1.64 2.37 -12.92
CA ASN A 46 -0.22 2.69 -12.81
C ASN A 46 0.47 1.46 -12.23
N GLU A 47 0.82 0.57 -13.16
CA GLU A 47 1.84 -0.46 -12.98
C GLU A 47 3.16 0.25 -12.61
N ASP A 48 3.41 0.40 -11.32
CA ASP A 48 4.78 0.60 -10.83
C ASP A 48 5.54 -0.72 -11.02
N GLU A 49 6.05 -0.86 -12.25
CA GLU A 49 7.15 -1.70 -12.74
C GLU A 49 7.47 -2.92 -11.87
N ALA A 50 6.85 -4.04 -12.24
CA ALA A 50 7.53 -5.33 -12.16
C ALA A 50 8.76 -5.26 -13.07
N GLY A 51 9.93 -5.03 -12.46
CA GLY A 51 11.20 -4.93 -13.17
C GLY A 51 11.49 -6.14 -14.06
N ASN A 52 11.70 -5.84 -15.34
CA ASN A 52 12.35 -6.60 -16.41
C ASN A 52 12.06 -8.11 -16.49
N LEU A 53 11.10 -8.46 -17.36
CA LEU A 53 11.36 -9.48 -18.36
C LEU A 53 12.40 -8.90 -19.34
N ASP A 54 13.66 -9.30 -19.20
CA ASP A 54 14.64 -9.14 -20.27
C ASP A 54 14.65 -10.42 -21.11
N ASP A 55 14.14 -10.25 -22.32
CA ASP A 55 14.06 -11.20 -23.40
C ASP A 55 15.49 -11.51 -23.88
N SER A 56 16.05 -12.62 -23.37
CA SER A 56 17.30 -13.17 -23.90
C SER A 56 16.97 -14.39 -24.73
N GLU A 57 16.85 -14.11 -26.02
CA GLU A 57 16.84 -15.02 -27.17
C GLU A 57 18.03 -15.99 -27.08
N ILE A 58 17.83 -17.15 -26.44
CA ILE A 58 18.78 -18.26 -26.46
C ILE A 58 18.46 -19.10 -27.69
N LYS A 59 19.39 -19.03 -28.65
CA LYS A 59 19.49 -19.94 -29.78
C LYS A 59 19.50 -21.38 -29.29
N THR A 60 18.52 -22.12 -29.77
CA THR A 60 18.40 -23.57 -29.79
C THR A 60 19.66 -24.19 -30.39
N GLU A 61 20.42 -24.92 -29.57
CA GLU A 61 21.28 -26.01 -30.04
C GLU A 61 20.92 -27.26 -29.24
N GLU A 62 20.59 -28.29 -30.00
CA GLU A 62 19.98 -29.54 -29.63
C GLU A 62 20.89 -30.34 -28.67
N SER A 63 20.33 -30.77 -27.54
CA SER A 63 20.82 -31.97 -26.86
C SER A 63 19.62 -32.76 -26.35
N GLU A 64 19.48 -33.93 -26.97
CA GLU A 64 18.41 -34.90 -26.87
C GLU A 64 18.50 -35.64 -25.54
N ASP A 65 17.78 -35.19 -24.50
CA ASP A 65 17.54 -35.95 -23.27
C ASP A 65 16.14 -35.62 -22.70
N ASP A 66 15.10 -35.74 -23.54
CA ASP A 66 13.69 -35.70 -23.12
C ASP A 66 13.30 -37.04 -22.47
N GLU A 67 13.74 -37.24 -21.24
CA GLU A 67 13.22 -38.27 -20.34
C GLU A 67 11.76 -37.95 -19.96
N MET A 68 10.80 -38.40 -20.78
CA MET A 68 9.41 -38.73 -20.41
C MET A 68 8.87 -38.03 -19.13
N GLU A 69 8.65 -36.71 -19.16
CA GLU A 69 7.93 -36.03 -18.09
C GLU A 69 6.46 -36.49 -18.09
N THR A 70 6.17 -37.55 -17.33
CA THR A 70 4.81 -37.90 -16.94
C THR A 70 4.12 -36.65 -16.40
N PHE A 71 2.97 -36.28 -16.96
CA PHE A 71 2.15 -35.15 -16.51
C PHE A 71 1.72 -35.38 -15.06
N GLU A 72 2.56 -34.95 -14.12
CA GLU A 72 2.24 -35.00 -12.70
C GLU A 72 1.22 -33.91 -12.39
N ASP A 73 0.16 -34.27 -11.65
CA ASP A 73 -0.80 -33.29 -11.16
C ASP A 73 -0.06 -32.14 -10.44
N PRO A 74 -0.43 -30.88 -10.68
CA PRO A 74 0.25 -29.72 -10.09
C PRO A 74 0.26 -29.78 -8.56
N GLU A 75 -0.77 -30.36 -7.95
CA GLU A 75 -0.85 -30.59 -6.51
C GLU A 75 0.22 -31.56 -5.99
N GLN A 76 0.51 -32.63 -6.75
CA GLN A 76 1.53 -33.60 -6.37
C GLN A 76 2.93 -32.98 -6.46
N LYS A 77 3.18 -32.18 -7.50
CA LYS A 77 4.41 -31.40 -7.65
C LYS A 77 4.58 -30.45 -6.47
N GLN A 78 3.54 -29.71 -6.10
CA GLN A 78 3.55 -28.83 -4.93
C GLN A 78 3.82 -29.59 -3.62
N LYS A 79 3.30 -30.82 -3.45
CA LYS A 79 3.59 -31.63 -2.25
C LYS A 79 5.07 -32.00 -2.13
N LYS A 80 5.77 -32.21 -3.25
CA LYS A 80 7.21 -32.54 -3.30
C LYS A 80 8.12 -31.33 -3.07
N THR A 81 7.67 -30.11 -3.36
CA THR A 81 8.48 -28.88 -3.24
C THR A 81 8.78 -28.54 -1.78
N GLY A 82 9.83 -27.74 -1.56
CA GLY A 82 10.18 -27.19 -0.26
C GLY A 82 10.55 -25.72 -0.38
N VAL A 83 10.26 -24.94 0.67
CA VAL A 83 10.56 -23.51 0.70
C VAL A 83 11.67 -23.22 1.71
N VAL A 84 12.61 -22.39 1.28
CA VAL A 84 13.72 -21.88 2.08
C VAL A 84 13.49 -20.39 2.32
N PHE A 85 13.53 -19.98 3.58
CA PHE A 85 13.37 -18.61 4.04
C PHE A 85 14.72 -17.96 4.28
N PHE A 86 14.84 -16.70 3.86
CA PHE A 86 15.99 -15.84 4.05
C PHE A 86 15.62 -14.71 4.99
N SER A 87 16.18 -14.73 6.20
CA SER A 87 15.90 -13.70 7.21
C SER A 87 16.52 -12.35 6.86
N THR A 88 17.58 -12.35 6.04
CA THR A 88 18.27 -11.13 5.61
C THR A 88 18.80 -11.31 4.20
N ILE A 89 18.49 -10.35 3.33
CA ILE A 89 19.04 -10.32 1.98
C ILE A 89 20.30 -9.45 1.95
N PRO A 90 21.42 -9.95 1.41
CA PRO A 90 22.65 -9.19 1.37
C PRO A 90 22.52 -7.93 0.49
N PRO A 91 23.35 -6.90 0.72
CA PRO A 91 23.30 -5.67 -0.07
C PRO A 91 23.48 -5.94 -1.57
N LYS A 92 22.71 -5.23 -2.40
CA LYS A 92 22.75 -5.30 -3.88
C LYS A 92 22.40 -6.68 -4.46
N TYR A 93 21.84 -7.60 -3.66
CA TYR A 93 21.30 -8.85 -4.18
C TYR A 93 19.90 -8.63 -4.75
N ASN A 94 19.69 -9.09 -5.98
CA ASN A 94 18.41 -9.16 -6.67
C ASN A 94 18.03 -10.63 -6.89
N VAL A 95 16.80 -10.87 -7.37
CA VAL A 95 16.31 -12.23 -7.67
C VAL A 95 17.24 -12.97 -8.63
N VAL A 96 17.75 -12.31 -9.66
CA VAL A 96 18.70 -12.88 -10.64
C VAL A 96 19.99 -13.33 -9.97
N ARG A 97 20.61 -12.45 -9.16
CA ARG A 97 21.86 -12.75 -8.44
C ARG A 97 21.68 -13.86 -7.40
N MET A 98 20.54 -13.89 -6.73
CA MET A 98 20.16 -14.99 -5.83
C MET A 98 20.08 -16.30 -6.61
N ARG A 99 19.37 -16.31 -7.75
CA ARG A 99 19.24 -17.48 -8.61
C ARG A 99 20.61 -17.99 -9.06
N GLU A 100 21.47 -17.13 -9.61
CA GLU A 100 22.83 -17.50 -10.03
C GLU A 100 23.68 -18.10 -8.90
N TYR A 101 23.54 -17.59 -7.68
CA TYR A 101 24.25 -18.11 -6.51
C TYR A 101 23.80 -19.54 -6.16
N PHE A 102 22.49 -19.74 -6.07
CA PHE A 102 21.92 -21.04 -5.70
C PHE A 102 21.99 -22.05 -6.84
N GLU A 103 21.92 -21.63 -8.10
CA GLU A 103 22.05 -22.50 -9.26
C GLU A 103 23.40 -23.23 -9.27
N LYS A 104 24.48 -22.55 -8.86
CA LYS A 104 25.82 -23.17 -8.71
C LYS A 104 25.89 -24.25 -7.63
N ARG A 105 25.03 -24.17 -6.61
CA ARG A 105 25.01 -25.10 -5.47
C ARG A 105 23.98 -26.21 -5.63
N CYS A 106 22.88 -25.93 -6.33
CA CYS A 106 21.78 -26.85 -6.58
C CYS A 106 21.25 -26.70 -8.02
N PRO A 107 21.98 -27.19 -9.02
CA PRO A 107 21.65 -27.01 -10.43
C PRO A 107 20.29 -27.62 -10.77
N GLY A 108 19.45 -26.86 -11.47
CA GLY A 108 18.14 -27.26 -11.95
C GLY A 108 17.07 -27.43 -10.86
N GLN A 109 17.37 -27.13 -9.59
CA GLN A 109 16.44 -27.33 -8.48
C GLN A 109 15.73 -26.05 -8.05
N VAL A 110 16.28 -24.89 -8.40
CA VAL A 110 15.73 -23.58 -8.05
C VAL A 110 14.45 -23.31 -8.83
N GLY A 111 13.35 -23.12 -8.11
CA GLY A 111 12.06 -22.76 -8.69
C GLY A 111 11.82 -21.26 -8.64
N ARG A 112 10.80 -20.87 -7.85
CA ARG A 112 10.37 -19.49 -7.66
C ARG A 112 11.18 -18.83 -6.56
N ILE A 113 11.46 -17.53 -6.72
CA ILE A 113 12.16 -16.72 -5.71
C ILE A 113 11.36 -15.43 -5.54
N PHE A 114 11.06 -15.09 -4.30
CA PHE A 114 10.41 -13.83 -3.92
C PHE A 114 11.28 -13.13 -2.91
N LEU A 115 11.54 -11.84 -3.12
CA LEU A 115 12.28 -10.99 -2.19
C LEU A 115 11.35 -9.84 -1.77
N ALA A 116 11.08 -9.71 -0.48
CA ALA A 116 10.22 -8.64 0.04
C ALA A 116 10.96 -7.31 0.00
N ARG A 117 10.37 -6.31 -0.66
CA ARG A 117 10.92 -4.96 -0.72
C ARG A 117 10.89 -4.32 0.67
N ASN A 118 12.03 -3.75 1.07
CA ASN A 118 12.13 -3.02 2.32
C ASN A 118 11.45 -1.65 2.19
N LYS A 119 10.24 -1.51 2.75
CA LYS A 119 9.46 -0.25 2.72
C LYS A 119 10.13 0.89 3.51
N HIS A 120 11.02 0.59 4.45
CA HIS A 120 11.62 1.58 5.35
C HIS A 120 13.01 2.06 4.91
N SER A 121 13.72 1.26 4.11
CA SER A 121 15.05 1.62 3.63
C SER A 121 14.97 2.55 2.43
N LYS A 122 15.54 3.75 2.57
CA LYS A 122 15.82 4.65 1.44
C LYS A 122 17.11 4.30 0.72
N ASN A 123 17.92 3.39 1.28
CA ASN A 123 19.23 3.05 0.71
C ASN A 123 19.04 2.04 -0.43
N PRO A 124 19.42 2.39 -1.68
CA PRO A 124 19.23 1.51 -2.84
C PRO A 124 20.11 0.26 -2.80
N GLN A 125 21.04 0.15 -1.85
CA GLN A 125 21.81 -1.06 -1.62
C GLN A 125 21.03 -2.11 -0.81
N TYR A 126 20.04 -1.69 -0.01
CA TYR A 126 19.22 -2.56 0.83
C TYR A 126 17.77 -2.54 0.35
N LEU A 127 17.56 -3.01 -0.87
CA LEU A 127 16.25 -3.00 -1.53
C LEU A 127 15.28 -4.02 -0.91
N TYR A 128 15.81 -5.16 -0.47
CA TYR A 128 15.02 -6.27 0.04
C TYR A 128 15.37 -6.54 1.51
N SER A 129 14.35 -6.83 2.32
CA SER A 129 14.53 -7.17 3.74
C SER A 129 14.72 -8.68 3.92
N GLU A 130 13.82 -9.46 3.35
CA GLU A 130 13.71 -10.91 3.51
C GLU A 130 13.35 -11.57 2.18
N GLY A 131 13.40 -12.90 2.13
CA GLY A 131 13.10 -13.63 0.91
C GLY A 131 12.67 -15.07 1.12
N TRP A 132 12.09 -15.65 0.08
CA TRP A 132 11.64 -17.03 0.01
C TRP A 132 12.07 -17.62 -1.32
N MET A 133 12.63 -18.82 -1.28
CA MET A 133 13.01 -19.59 -2.46
C MET A 133 12.32 -20.95 -2.40
N GLU A 134 11.56 -21.26 -3.45
CA GLU A 134 11.02 -22.59 -3.67
C GLU A 134 12.06 -23.45 -4.39
N LEU A 135 12.22 -24.68 -3.90
CA LEU A 135 13.03 -25.72 -4.52
C LEU A 135 12.15 -26.90 -4.92
N LYS A 136 12.45 -27.52 -6.07
CA LYS A 136 11.67 -28.64 -6.64
C LYS A 136 11.51 -29.81 -5.67
N LYS A 137 12.52 -30.10 -4.84
CA LYS A 137 12.52 -31.21 -3.87
C LYS A 137 12.76 -30.72 -2.43
N LYS A 138 11.86 -31.06 -1.50
CA LYS A 138 11.99 -30.71 -0.06
C LYS A 138 13.27 -31.22 0.60
N LYS A 139 13.79 -32.37 0.18
CA LYS A 139 15.05 -32.94 0.70
C LYS A 139 16.23 -32.01 0.40
N ILE A 140 16.26 -31.44 -0.80
CA ILE A 140 17.28 -30.50 -1.25
C ILE A 140 17.15 -29.17 -0.50
N ALA A 141 15.91 -28.68 -0.30
CA ALA A 141 15.66 -27.50 0.52
C ALA A 141 16.20 -27.63 1.95
N LYS A 142 16.00 -28.79 2.57
CA LYS A 142 16.53 -29.07 3.91
C LYS A 142 18.08 -29.10 3.91
N ALA A 143 18.69 -29.83 2.98
CA ALA A 143 20.15 -29.94 2.88
C ALA A 143 20.83 -28.59 2.60
N ILE A 144 20.25 -27.78 1.72
CA ILE A 144 20.77 -26.44 1.38
C ILE A 144 20.73 -25.52 2.60
N ALA A 145 19.61 -25.52 3.34
CA ALA A 145 19.50 -24.73 4.55
C ALA A 145 20.57 -25.15 5.57
N GLU A 146 20.73 -26.45 5.83
CA GLU A 146 21.75 -26.97 6.76
C GLU A 146 23.19 -26.67 6.32
N GLN A 147 23.47 -26.70 5.01
CA GLN A 147 24.82 -26.49 4.48
C GLN A 147 25.22 -25.00 4.41
N ILE A 148 24.28 -24.12 4.09
CA ILE A 148 24.57 -22.72 3.76
C ILE A 148 24.30 -21.79 4.95
N ASP A 149 23.43 -22.17 5.88
CA ASP A 149 23.19 -21.36 7.07
C ASP A 149 24.50 -21.08 7.82
N ASN A 150 24.71 -19.81 8.18
CA ASN A 150 25.94 -19.30 8.80
C ASN A 150 27.24 -19.47 7.98
N THR A 151 27.14 -19.72 6.68
CA THR A 151 28.33 -19.70 5.78
C THR A 151 28.52 -18.31 5.17
N PRO A 152 29.77 -17.88 4.94
CA PRO A 152 30.02 -16.65 4.20
C PRO A 152 29.50 -16.78 2.77
N ILE A 153 28.91 -15.70 2.27
CA ILE A 153 28.42 -15.64 0.89
C ILE A 153 29.55 -15.96 -0.08
N GLY A 154 30.75 -15.45 0.22
CA GLY A 154 31.94 -15.60 -0.61
C GLY A 154 31.91 -14.72 -1.84
N GLY A 155 32.85 -14.97 -2.75
CA GLY A 155 33.06 -14.16 -3.95
C GLY A 155 34.41 -13.47 -3.94
N LYS A 156 34.56 -12.41 -4.74
CA LYS A 156 35.82 -11.67 -4.83
C LYS A 156 36.05 -10.91 -3.53
N ASN A 157 37.28 -10.90 -3.01
CA ASN A 157 37.64 -10.20 -1.76
C ASN A 157 37.31 -8.70 -1.75
N LYS A 158 37.12 -8.08 -2.93
CA LYS A 158 36.71 -6.67 -3.08
C LYS A 158 35.21 -6.43 -2.89
N ASP A 159 34.37 -7.48 -2.93
CA ASP A 159 32.93 -7.33 -2.75
C ASP A 159 32.61 -7.17 -1.25
N PRO A 160 31.99 -6.06 -0.81
CA PRO A 160 31.65 -5.84 0.60
C PRO A 160 30.75 -6.93 1.19
N VAL A 161 30.08 -7.69 0.33
CA VAL A 161 29.15 -8.75 0.71
C VAL A 161 29.85 -10.09 0.96
N SER A 162 31.12 -10.24 0.54
CA SER A 162 31.84 -11.53 0.57
C SER A 162 31.97 -12.12 1.98
N SER A 163 32.19 -11.27 2.98
CA SER A 163 32.34 -11.67 4.40
C SER A 163 31.02 -11.79 5.15
N MET A 164 29.91 -11.33 4.58
CA MET A 164 28.60 -11.43 5.23
C MET A 164 28.13 -12.89 5.23
N LEU A 165 27.53 -13.31 6.35
CA LEU A 165 27.02 -14.66 6.52
C LEU A 165 25.58 -14.77 6.02
N TRP A 166 25.25 -15.90 5.40
CA TRP A 166 23.87 -16.26 5.11
C TRP A 166 23.10 -16.57 6.39
N ASN A 167 21.85 -16.09 6.48
CA ASN A 167 20.90 -16.47 7.52
C ASN A 167 19.66 -17.07 6.83
N ILE A 168 19.61 -18.41 6.81
CA ILE A 168 18.69 -19.17 5.96
C ILE A 168 18.07 -20.31 6.76
N ARG A 169 16.76 -20.53 6.58
CA ARG A 169 16.02 -21.59 7.29
C ARG A 169 15.11 -22.35 6.34
N TYR A 170 15.07 -23.67 6.46
CA TYR A 170 14.02 -24.47 5.81
C TYR A 170 12.71 -24.34 6.58
N LEU A 171 11.60 -24.09 5.87
CA LEU A 171 10.27 -24.02 6.45
C LEU A 171 9.54 -25.36 6.27
N SER A 172 9.40 -26.12 7.36
CA SER A 172 8.66 -27.38 7.35
C SER A 172 7.16 -27.14 7.19
N GLY A 173 6.49 -27.91 6.33
CA GLY A 173 5.04 -27.79 6.06
C GLY A 173 4.64 -26.55 5.24
N PHE A 174 5.51 -25.56 5.09
CA PHE A 174 5.24 -24.35 4.33
C PHE A 174 5.38 -24.58 2.81
N LYS A 175 4.47 -23.98 2.04
CA LYS A 175 4.39 -24.07 0.58
C LYS A 175 4.29 -22.68 -0.03
N TRP A 176 4.70 -22.56 -1.30
CA TRP A 176 4.62 -21.30 -2.03
C TRP A 176 3.21 -20.70 -2.07
N VAL A 177 2.17 -21.55 -2.10
CA VAL A 177 0.77 -21.12 -2.08
C VAL A 177 0.46 -20.32 -0.82
N HIS A 178 0.95 -20.73 0.36
CA HIS A 178 0.73 -20.01 1.61
C HIS A 178 1.35 -18.60 1.59
N LEU A 179 2.52 -18.45 0.96
CA LEU A 179 3.15 -17.13 0.77
C LEU A 179 2.28 -16.24 -0.12
N MET A 180 1.80 -16.77 -1.25
CA MET A 180 0.98 -16.02 -2.18
C MET A 180 -0.37 -15.62 -1.57
N GLU A 181 -1.01 -16.54 -0.84
CA GLU A 181 -2.25 -16.30 -0.10
C GLU A 181 -2.07 -15.16 0.93
N GLN A 182 -0.99 -15.21 1.72
CA GLN A 182 -0.66 -14.15 2.68
C GLN A 182 -0.44 -12.79 1.97
N LEU A 183 0.34 -12.76 0.89
CA LEU A 183 0.60 -11.53 0.13
C LEU A 183 -0.68 -10.97 -0.51
N GLN A 184 -1.57 -11.83 -1.01
CA GLN A 184 -2.86 -11.42 -1.55
C GLN A 184 -3.77 -10.86 -0.47
N TYR A 185 -3.87 -11.54 0.68
CA TYR A 185 -4.63 -11.06 1.83
C TYR A 185 -4.14 -9.68 2.30
N GLU A 186 -2.83 -9.49 2.47
CA GLU A 186 -2.25 -8.20 2.88
C GLU A 186 -2.58 -7.08 1.89
N LYS A 187 -2.44 -7.35 0.59
CA LYS A 187 -2.80 -6.39 -0.47
C LYS A 187 -4.29 -6.03 -0.44
N GLU A 188 -5.17 -7.02 -0.25
CA GLU A 188 -6.60 -6.77 -0.15
C GLU A 188 -6.96 -5.94 1.08
N VAL A 189 -6.35 -6.22 2.23
CA VAL A 189 -6.57 -5.45 3.47
C VAL A 189 -6.11 -4.00 3.28
N GLU A 190 -4.93 -3.78 2.68
CA GLU A 190 -4.40 -2.45 2.39
C GLU A 190 -5.31 -1.67 1.42
N LYS A 191 -5.78 -2.33 0.34
CA LYS A 191 -6.74 -1.75 -0.62
C LYS A 191 -8.07 -1.38 0.06
N ARG A 192 -8.63 -2.29 0.87
CA ARG A 192 -9.88 -2.03 1.61
C ARG A 192 -9.73 -0.83 2.54
N ARG A 193 -8.62 -0.76 3.28
CA ARG A 193 -8.33 0.38 4.17
C ARG A 193 -8.24 1.69 3.39
N MET A 194 -7.48 1.72 2.29
CA MET A 194 -7.36 2.90 1.43
C MET A 194 -8.74 3.35 0.91
N ASN A 195 -9.58 2.43 0.46
CA ASN A 195 -10.92 2.74 -0.04
C ASN A 195 -11.81 3.36 1.05
N VAL A 196 -11.73 2.87 2.29
CA VAL A 196 -12.46 3.45 3.43
C VAL A 196 -11.99 4.88 3.71
N GLU A 197 -10.67 5.13 3.70
CA GLU A 197 -10.09 6.46 3.90
C GLU A 197 -10.51 7.43 2.77
N VAL A 198 -10.47 6.98 1.52
CA VAL A 198 -10.93 7.75 0.35
C VAL A 198 -12.43 8.04 0.43
N ALA A 199 -13.25 7.04 0.78
CA ALA A 199 -14.70 7.21 0.92
C ALA A 199 -15.03 8.22 2.04
N GLN A 200 -14.31 8.17 3.17
CA GLN A 200 -14.46 9.16 4.24
C GLN A 200 -14.09 10.57 3.77
N ALA A 201 -12.97 10.73 3.06
CA ALA A 201 -12.55 12.02 2.52
C ALA A 201 -13.58 12.57 1.51
N ARG A 202 -14.12 11.72 0.64
CA ARG A 202 -15.19 12.08 -0.31
C ARG A 202 -16.46 12.53 0.41
N ARG A 203 -16.91 11.81 1.44
CA ARG A 203 -18.08 12.22 2.25
C ARG A 203 -17.88 13.60 2.89
N ILE A 204 -16.70 13.84 3.47
CA ILE A 204 -16.38 15.14 4.10
C ILE A 204 -16.33 16.26 3.04
N ALA A 205 -15.73 16.01 1.88
CA ALA A 205 -15.66 16.96 0.78
C ALA A 205 -17.05 17.30 0.21
N ALA A 206 -17.88 16.30 -0.04
CA ALA A 206 -19.26 16.48 -0.52
C ALA A 206 -20.11 17.27 0.48
N HIS A 207 -20.04 16.94 1.77
CA HIS A 207 -20.71 17.70 2.82
C HIS A 207 -20.20 19.15 2.88
N PHE A 208 -18.90 19.39 2.72
CA PHE A 208 -18.35 20.75 2.71
C PHE A 208 -18.84 21.57 1.50
N GLU A 209 -18.91 20.95 0.31
CA GLU A 209 -19.47 21.55 -0.90
C GLU A 209 -20.93 21.95 -0.70
N GLU A 210 -21.76 21.03 -0.19
CA GLU A 210 -23.18 21.29 0.13
C GLU A 210 -23.34 22.48 1.10
N GLN A 211 -22.50 22.55 2.14
CA GLN A 211 -22.53 23.65 3.12
C GLN A 211 -22.09 25.00 2.51
N ILE A 212 -21.14 25.00 1.55
CA ILE A 212 -20.77 26.20 0.79
C ILE A 212 -21.94 26.66 -0.09
N GLU A 213 -22.62 25.73 -0.77
CA GLU A 213 -23.76 26.06 -1.62
C GLU A 213 -24.94 26.62 -0.82
N LYS A 214 -25.29 25.98 0.31
CA LYS A 214 -26.26 26.50 1.28
C LYS A 214 -25.86 27.91 1.76
N GLY A 215 -24.59 28.13 2.09
CA GLY A 215 -24.08 29.45 2.48
C GLY A 215 -24.20 30.51 1.38
N LYS A 216 -23.91 30.16 0.13
CA LYS A 216 -24.11 31.04 -1.03
C LYS A 216 -25.60 31.35 -1.26
N HIS A 217 -26.48 30.37 -1.09
CA HIS A 217 -27.93 30.54 -1.22
C HIS A 217 -28.49 31.46 -0.14
N LEU A 218 -28.14 31.22 1.13
CA LEU A 218 -28.53 32.07 2.26
C LEU A 218 -28.03 33.51 2.08
N ARG A 219 -26.79 33.72 1.61
CA ARG A 219 -26.26 35.06 1.34
C ARG A 219 -27.03 35.80 0.24
N LYS A 220 -27.54 35.08 -0.78
CA LYS A 220 -28.40 35.66 -1.82
C LYS A 220 -29.78 36.04 -1.27
N LEU A 221 -30.36 35.22 -0.39
CA LEU A 221 -31.63 35.52 0.28
C LEU A 221 -31.48 36.71 1.23
N GLU A 222 -30.45 36.72 2.06
CA GLU A 222 -30.11 37.83 2.96
C GLU A 222 -30.02 39.16 2.18
N ALA A 223 -29.32 39.17 1.04
CA ALA A 223 -29.20 40.34 0.18
C ALA A 223 -30.54 40.81 -0.43
N LYS A 224 -31.45 39.90 -0.77
CA LYS A 224 -32.79 40.24 -1.29
C LYS A 224 -33.69 40.82 -0.19
N VAL A 225 -33.65 40.25 1.01
CA VAL A 225 -34.44 40.72 2.16
C VAL A 225 -33.94 42.09 2.61
N THR A 226 -32.63 42.29 2.72
CA THR A 226 -32.08 43.63 3.04
C THR A 226 -32.38 44.66 1.94
N ALA A 227 -32.33 44.29 0.66
CA ALA A 227 -32.68 45.21 -0.44
C ALA A 227 -34.16 45.62 -0.47
N SER A 228 -35.07 44.78 0.03
CA SER A 228 -36.50 45.09 0.17
C SER A 228 -36.85 45.80 1.49
N GLY A 229 -35.86 46.12 2.33
CA GLY A 229 -36.06 46.78 3.62
C GLY A 229 -36.49 45.84 4.75
N GLY A 230 -36.49 44.53 4.52
CA GLY A 230 -36.75 43.53 5.55
C GLY A 230 -35.57 43.38 6.52
N LYS A 231 -35.87 43.12 7.80
CA LYS A 231 -34.85 42.73 8.79
C LYS A 231 -34.55 41.25 8.62
N TRP A 232 -33.29 40.89 8.40
CA TRP A 232 -32.82 39.51 8.40
C TRP A 232 -32.38 39.12 9.81
N ASP A 233 -33.20 38.34 10.50
CA ASP A 233 -32.84 37.81 11.81
C ASP A 233 -31.74 36.77 11.64
N LYS A 234 -30.54 37.13 12.10
CA LYS A 234 -29.45 36.17 12.24
C LYS A 234 -29.87 35.21 13.34
N PHE A 235 -30.43 34.06 12.96
CA PHE A 235 -30.67 32.96 13.90
C PHE A 235 -29.37 32.71 14.67
N GLN A 236 -29.37 33.15 15.92
CA GLN A 236 -28.31 32.87 16.86
C GLN A 236 -28.46 31.39 17.16
N ARG A 237 -27.47 30.57 16.77
CA ARG A 237 -27.55 29.12 16.99
C ARG A 237 -27.82 28.88 18.48
N ASP A 238 -28.98 28.32 18.81
CA ASP A 238 -29.36 28.01 20.21
C ASP A 238 -28.46 26.93 20.82
N VAL A 239 -27.67 26.23 19.99
CA VAL A 239 -26.66 25.27 20.43
C VAL A 239 -25.39 26.01 20.84
N GLN A 240 -25.26 26.29 22.14
CA GLN A 240 -23.96 26.67 22.71
C GLN A 240 -22.98 25.51 22.53
N GLN A 241 -21.93 25.71 21.73
CA GLN A 241 -20.84 24.75 21.61
C GLN A 241 -20.22 24.55 23.00
N LYS A 242 -20.36 23.35 23.59
CA LYS A 242 -19.66 23.01 24.83
C LYS A 242 -18.16 23.24 24.59
N LYS A 243 -17.53 24.03 25.46
CA LYS A 243 -16.08 24.21 25.43
C LYS A 243 -15.44 22.83 25.51
N VAL A 244 -14.61 22.48 24.54
CA VAL A 244 -13.80 21.27 24.61
C VAL A 244 -13.01 21.37 25.91
N VAL A 245 -13.25 20.44 26.84
CA VAL A 245 -12.39 20.31 28.01
C VAL A 245 -11.02 19.98 27.46
N LYS A 246 -10.13 20.97 27.40
CA LYS A 246 -8.71 20.74 27.23
C LYS A 246 -8.30 19.97 28.46
N VAL A 247 -8.35 18.64 28.39
CA VAL A 247 -7.59 17.80 29.30
C VAL A 247 -6.15 18.22 29.04
N LYS A 248 -5.65 19.16 29.84
CA LYS A 248 -4.22 19.35 29.99
C LYS A 248 -3.74 17.97 30.36
N LYS A 249 -3.05 17.32 29.43
CA LYS A 249 -2.18 16.19 29.71
C LYS A 249 -1.03 16.76 30.53
N GLU A 250 -1.31 17.19 31.76
CA GLU A 250 -0.29 17.29 32.78
C GLU A 250 0.16 15.85 32.94
N ARG A 251 1.35 15.55 32.40
CA ARG A 251 2.11 14.39 32.82
C ARG A 251 2.12 14.49 34.34
N SER A 252 1.34 13.64 35.02
CA SER A 252 1.37 13.54 36.47
C SER A 252 2.81 13.27 36.84
N LYS A 253 3.47 14.32 37.34
CA LYS A 253 4.75 14.19 38.04
C LYS A 253 4.43 13.31 39.26
N HIS A 254 4.99 12.10 39.26
CA HIS A 254 4.91 11.10 40.32
C HIS A 254 3.49 10.68 40.75
N VAL A 255 3.02 9.55 40.20
CA VAL A 255 2.14 8.68 40.99
C VAL A 255 3.08 7.88 41.88
N ASN A 256 3.08 8.17 43.19
CA ASN A 256 3.75 7.34 44.19
C ASN A 256 3.12 5.95 44.15
N THR A 257 3.75 5.05 43.41
CA THR A 257 3.51 3.61 43.48
C THR A 257 4.66 3.01 44.27
N GLU A 258 4.45 1.90 44.97
CA GLU A 258 5.51 1.18 45.69
C GLU A 258 6.72 0.86 44.77
N SER A 259 6.48 0.74 43.46
CA SER A 259 7.51 0.60 42.43
C SER A 259 8.40 1.85 42.25
N SER A 260 7.88 3.05 42.48
CA SER A 260 8.65 4.31 42.42
C SER A 260 9.57 4.50 43.62
N GLU A 261 9.18 3.99 44.80
CA GLU A 261 10.04 3.98 45.99
C GLU A 261 11.22 3.00 45.84
N LEU A 262 10.96 1.81 45.28
CA LEU A 262 12.00 0.82 44.95
C LEU A 262 13.02 1.40 43.95
N MET A 263 12.56 2.07 42.89
CA MET A 263 13.45 2.70 41.90
C MET A 263 14.28 3.81 42.52
N ASN A 264 13.73 4.60 43.45
CA ASN A 264 14.49 5.65 44.14
C ASN A 264 15.53 5.10 45.15
N MET A 265 15.39 3.85 45.62
CA MET A 265 16.41 3.18 46.43
C MET A 265 17.57 2.59 45.60
N ILE A 266 17.33 2.18 44.36
CA ILE A 266 18.34 1.54 43.50
C ILE A 266 19.33 2.56 42.91
N PHE A 267 18.91 3.81 42.67
CA PHE A 267 19.70 4.83 41.98
C PHE A 267 20.28 5.93 42.89
N LYS A 268 20.47 5.64 44.18
CA LYS A 268 21.24 6.47 45.13
C LYS A 268 22.57 5.81 45.45
#